data_AF-A0A3M1ITI0-F1
#
_entry.id   AF-A0A3M1ITI0-F1
#
_cell.length_a   1.000
_cell.length_b   1.000
_cell.length_c   1.000
_cell.angle_alpha   90.00
_cell.angle_beta   90.00
_cell.angle_gamma   90.00
#
_symmetry.space_group_name_H-M   'P 1'
#
loop_
_entity.id
_entity.type
_entity.pdbx_description
1 polymer ?
#
loop_
_entity_poly.entity_id
_entity_poly.type
_entity_poly.pdbx_seq_one_letter_code
_entity_poly.pdbx_strand_id
1 'polypeptide(L)' 'MAKQAPFAPPADWVHIKDTQTSHRYPDVYTESSPEGFRQAVAINDYTHEFRSENGFKIRIERWRADIWRVRYTSREFT' A
#
# COMPACT_ATOMS: atom_id res chain seq x y z
N MET A 1 30.25 -0.72 6.49
CA MET A 1 29.23 -1.72 6.88
C MET A 1 27.97 -1.47 6.09
N ALA A 2 27.61 -2.34 5.15
CA ALA A 2 26.39 -2.19 4.36
C ALA A 2 25.17 -2.49 5.25
N LYS A 3 24.25 -1.53 5.38
CA LYS A 3 22.93 -1.76 5.98
C LYS A 3 22.26 -2.88 5.19
N GLN A 4 21.96 -3.99 5.85
CA GLN A 4 21.20 -5.10 5.29
C GLN A 4 19.88 -4.54 4.76
N ALA A 5 19.61 -4.73 3.46
CA ALA A 5 18.35 -4.31 2.87
C ALA A 5 17.20 -5.01 3.63
N PRO A 6 16.15 -4.28 4.05
CA PRO A 6 15.04 -4.92 4.72
C PRO A 6 14.32 -5.73 3.66
N PHE A 7 14.42 -7.06 3.77
CA PHE A 7 13.71 -8.03 2.96
C PHE A 7 14.18 -8.17 1.50
N ALA A 8 14.79 -9.31 1.18
CA ALA A 8 14.89 -9.80 -0.19
C ALA A 8 13.59 -10.58 -0.47
N PRO A 9 12.76 -10.17 -1.45
CA PRO A 9 11.57 -10.93 -1.79
C PRO A 9 11.99 -12.35 -2.20
N PRO A 10 11.31 -13.39 -1.68
CA PRO A 10 11.55 -14.76 -2.07
C PRO A 10 11.52 -14.97 -3.59
N ALA A 11 12.42 -15.81 -4.10
CA ALA A 11 12.61 -16.02 -5.55
C ALA A 11 11.39 -16.65 -6.25
N ASP A 12 10.47 -17.20 -5.48
CA ASP A 12 9.21 -17.82 -5.89
C ASP A 12 8.03 -16.83 -5.92
N TRP A 13 8.27 -15.54 -5.64
CA TRP A 13 7.22 -14.52 -5.77
C TRP A 13 6.81 -14.34 -7.23
N VAL A 14 5.64 -14.88 -7.57
CA VAL A 14 5.01 -14.72 -8.86
C VAL A 14 4.62 -13.25 -9.04
N HIS A 15 5.13 -12.62 -10.10
CA HIS A 15 4.72 -11.29 -10.51
C HIS A 15 3.28 -11.39 -11.03
N ILE A 16 2.29 -11.19 -10.16
CA ILE A 16 0.89 -11.16 -10.55
C ILE A 16 0.64 -9.83 -11.28
N LYS A 17 0.70 -9.85 -12.61
CA LYS A 17 0.34 -8.70 -13.46
C LYS A 17 -1.17 -8.50 -13.57
N ASP A 18 -1.93 -9.57 -13.44
CA ASP A 18 -3.37 -9.57 -13.51
C ASP A 18 -3.93 -9.70 -12.10
N THR A 19 -4.33 -8.60 -11.49
CA THR A 19 -5.12 -8.64 -10.25
C THR A 19 -6.39 -9.40 -10.55
N GLN A 20 -6.43 -10.70 -10.23
CA GLN A 20 -7.66 -11.48 -10.29
C GLN A 20 -8.50 -11.06 -9.09
N THR A 21 -9.25 -9.97 -9.23
CA THR A 21 -10.34 -9.67 -8.32
C THR A 21 -11.32 -10.83 -8.45
N SER A 22 -11.47 -11.63 -7.40
CA SER A 22 -12.40 -12.75 -7.36
C SER A 22 -13.84 -12.22 -7.43
N HIS A 23 -14.31 -11.81 -8.60
CA HIS A 23 -15.72 -11.52 -8.87
C HIS A 23 -16.62 -12.76 -8.74
N ARG A 24 -16.03 -13.92 -8.41
CA ARG A 24 -16.70 -15.21 -8.30
C ARG A 24 -17.67 -15.29 -7.11
N TYR A 25 -17.49 -14.44 -6.09
CA TYR A 25 -18.27 -14.46 -4.84
C TYR A 25 -18.54 -13.03 -4.30
N PRO A 26 -19.42 -12.25 -4.93
CA PRO A 26 -19.70 -10.86 -4.53
C PRO A 26 -20.29 -10.71 -3.12
N ASP A 27 -20.74 -11.81 -2.52
CA ASP A 27 -21.26 -11.92 -1.16
C ASP A 27 -20.15 -12.07 -0.09
N VAL A 28 -18.91 -12.36 -0.49
CA VAL A 28 -17.81 -12.71 0.43
C VAL A 28 -16.73 -11.62 0.51
N TYR A 29 -16.78 -10.62 -0.37
CA TYR A 29 -15.89 -9.47 -0.31
C TYR A 29 -16.64 -8.16 -0.54
N THR A 30 -16.19 -7.10 0.12
CA THR A 30 -16.69 -5.75 -0.09
C THR A 30 -15.59 -4.95 -0.77
N GLU A 31 -15.87 -4.46 -1.99
CA GLU A 31 -15.02 -3.46 -2.62
C GLU A 31 -15.19 -2.13 -1.89
N SER A 32 -14.09 -1.58 -1.39
CA SER A 32 -14.06 -0.26 -0.80
C SER A 32 -12.97 0.54 -1.50
N SER A 33 -13.35 1.71 -2.01
CA SER A 33 -12.46 2.63 -2.69
C SER A 33 -12.21 3.85 -1.79
N PRO A 34 -10.99 4.42 -1.78
CA PRO A 34 -10.78 5.73 -1.18
C PRO A 34 -11.61 6.78 -1.93
N GLU A 35 -12.58 7.39 -1.25
CA GLU A 35 -13.26 8.58 -1.77
C GLU A 35 -12.33 9.77 -1.59
N GLY A 36 -12.00 10.49 -2.67
CA GLY A 36 -11.32 11.80 -2.65
C GLY A 36 -10.16 11.98 -1.65
N PHE A 37 -8.92 12.17 -2.10
CA PHE A 37 -7.85 12.50 -1.15
C PHE A 37 -7.97 13.93 -0.62
N ARG A 38 -8.27 14.07 0.67
CA ARG A 38 -8.37 15.38 1.35
C ARG A 38 -7.07 15.85 1.97
N GLN A 39 -6.12 14.95 2.23
CA GLN A 39 -4.87 15.30 2.89
C GLN A 39 -3.70 14.44 2.39
N ALA A 40 -2.55 15.07 2.21
CA ALA A 40 -1.26 14.43 2.03
C ALA A 40 -0.28 14.97 3.09
N VAL A 41 0.42 14.09 3.78
CA VAL A 41 1.36 14.42 4.86
C VAL A 41 2.68 13.70 4.59
N ALA A 42 3.78 14.47 4.53
CA ALA A 42 5.10 13.88 4.58
C ALA A 42 5.41 13.47 6.03
N ILE A 43 5.57 12.17 6.27
CA ILE A 43 5.99 11.64 7.57
C ILE A 43 7.51 11.79 7.73
N ASN A 44 8.24 11.61 6.61
CA ASN A 44 9.67 11.86 6.45
C ASN A 44 10.00 11.95 4.95
N ASP A 45 11.27 12.16 4.61
CA ASP A 45 11.78 12.34 3.23
C ASP A 45 11.45 11.17 2.28
N TYR A 46 11.15 9.99 2.83
CA TYR A 46 10.90 8.78 2.06
C TYR A 46 9.48 8.26 2.23
N THR A 47 8.66 8.86 3.10
CA THR A 47 7.37 8.31 3.49
C THR A 47 6.28 9.39 3.44
N HIS A 48 5.25 9.13 2.64
CA HIS A 48 4.08 9.99 2.52
C HIS A 48 2.83 9.22 2.94
N GLU A 49 1.95 9.90 3.65
CA GLU A 49 0.62 9.40 4.01
C GLU A 49 -0.45 10.24 3.32
N PHE A 50 -1.38 9.57 2.66
CA PHE A 50 -2.56 10.14 2.04
C PHE A 50 -3.79 9.72 2.82
N ARG A 51 -4.70 10.66 3.06
CA ARG A 51 -5.96 10.42 3.76
C ARG A 51 -7.12 10.77 2.84
N SER A 52 -8.02 9.83 2.69
CA SER A 52 -9.25 10.01 1.92
C SER A 52 -10.34 10.70 2.77
N GLU A 53 -11.40 11.14 2.12
CA GLU A 53 -12.60 11.70 2.76
C GLU A 53 -13.31 10.65 3.62
N ASN A 54 -13.44 9.43 3.11
CA ASN A 54 -14.05 8.30 3.81
C ASN A 54 -13.14 7.61 4.85
N GLY A 55 -12.02 8.24 5.23
CA GLY A 55 -11.16 7.80 6.33
C GLY A 55 -10.14 6.71 5.98
N PHE A 56 -10.08 6.28 4.72
CA PHE A 56 -9.02 5.42 4.20
C PHE A 56 -7.67 6.13 4.27
N LYS A 57 -6.63 5.40 4.67
CA LYS A 57 -5.26 5.90 4.77
C LYS A 57 -4.35 5.04 3.91
N ILE A 58 -3.52 5.69 3.12
CA ILE A 58 -2.50 5.03 2.29
C ILE A 58 -1.16 5.61 2.66
N ARG A 59 -0.20 4.75 3.01
CA ARG A 59 1.18 5.12 3.27
C ARG A 59 2.07 4.54 2.19
N ILE A 60 2.78 5.43 1.51
CA ILE A 60 3.75 5.08 0.46
C ILE A 60 5.13 5.40 0.99
N GLU A 61 5.99 4.39 1.04
CA GLU A 61 7.37 4.49 1.47
C GLU A 61 8.30 4.10 0.33
N ARG A 62 9.25 4.98 0.00
CA ARG A 62 10.25 4.73 -1.02
C ARG A 62 11.44 3.99 -0.39
N TRP A 63 11.62 2.72 -0.75
CA TRP A 63 12.78 1.92 -0.33
C TRP A 63 13.98 2.11 -1.26
N ARG A 64 13.74 2.16 -2.57
CA ARG A 64 14.74 2.47 -3.61
C ARG A 64 14.12 3.39 -4.66
N ALA A 65 14.91 3.80 -5.66
CA ALA A 65 14.43 4.64 -6.76
C ALA A 65 13.19 4.04 -7.46
N ASP A 66 13.13 2.72 -7.54
CA ASP A 66 12.16 1.92 -8.28
C ASP A 66 11.33 0.96 -7.40
N ILE A 67 11.63 0.86 -6.09
CA ILE A 67 10.93 -0.03 -5.16
C ILE A 67 10.22 0.80 -4.09
N TRP A 68 8.89 0.67 -4.03
CA TRP A 68 8.05 1.31 -3.04
C TRP A 68 7.28 0.27 -2.23
N ARG A 69 7.12 0.53 -0.93
CA ARG A 69 6.18 -0.17 -0.06
C ARG A 69 4.91 0.65 0.06
N VAL A 70 3.79 0.06 -0.33
CA VAL A 70 2.46 0.64 -0.14
C VAL A 70 1.74 -0.13 0.97
N ARG A 71 1.31 0.57 2.02
CA ARG A 71 0.41 0.03 3.06
C ARG A 71 -0.87 0.84 3.04
N TYR A 72 -2.01 0.20 3.26
CA TYR A 72 -3.29 0.89 3.34
C TYR A 72 -4.16 0.30 4.44
N THR A 73 -5.05 1.12 4.99
CA THR A 73 -5.96 0.72 6.07
C THR A 73 -7.14 1.68 6.15
N SER A 74 -8.31 1.20 6.58
CA SER A 74 -9.43 2.03 7.02
C SER A 74 -9.38 2.35 8.53
N ARG A 75 -8.34 1.88 9.23
CA ARG A 75 -8.11 2.08 10.68
C ARG A 75 -6.87 2.94 10.92
N GLU A 76 -6.40 3.02 12.16
CA GLU A 76 -5.07 3.56 12.45
C GLU A 76 -3.97 2.60 12.00
N PHE A 77 -2.82 3.16 11.60
CA PHE A 77 -1.62 2.36 11.38
C PHE A 77 -1.06 1.93 12.74
N THR A 78 -1.15 0.63 13.04
CA THR A 78 -0.37 -0.03 14.09
C THR A 78 1.06 -0.29 13.64
#